data_AF-A0A8J2PC06-F1
#
_entry.id   AF-A0A8J2PC06-F1
#
_cell.length_a   1.000
_cell.length_b   1.000
_cell.length_c   1.000
_cell.angle_alpha   90.00
_cell.angle_beta   90.00
_cell.angle_gamma   90.00
#
_symmetry.space_group_name_H-M   'P 1'
#
loop_
_entity.id
_entity.type
_entity.pdbx_description
1 polymer ?
#
loop_
_entity_poly.entity_id
_entity_poly.type
_entity_poly.pdbx_seq_one_letter_code
_entity_poly.pdbx_strand_id
1 'polypeptide(L)'
;LDLTSKGRRAALILLGLLLQPQLGIGQQQCPAKDFYEPVSANRILEFGQNTQHDSGSPPSFPCWFDLNLARIGQDFARKNFGHLFFATSLSLIPLGSDEQSRRIILTARRHNKSKDRLKSNLATSQQVLLWYNMDILSPQWKQSIDHVRQIHHGVSAFVNSHEEFSLNQVDTSGEKTVWNDFKRDVEMWKAFKKDLSTVQRSYRRSHALAFNDPSKTFKLNQYTMAMALWAFTALPILNPDNLGIRHRSEKDLQGFAHLWAIIGYSLGMEEQFLFCKNPVNEWEDCKNSLKDTFNNHLLPQVFDLDTEGETSIESFFRGTADLFPGIPPDVWLINFLEKQLGVKATNLRRQQNVASIVLGSTASWFVSDLASQAQSFQTFLNNLMISMFRLHSLKLFGDDGTNSTIVAANHYTWSIDH
;
A
#
# COMPACT_ATOMS: atom_id res chain seq x y z
N LEU A 1 -7.57 -26.01 53.70
CA LEU A 1 -7.37 -24.57 53.42
C LEU A 1 -8.64 -24.05 52.77
N ASP A 2 -9.45 -23.35 53.56
CA ASP A 2 -10.77 -22.89 53.16
C ASP A 2 -10.63 -21.59 52.34
N LEU A 3 -10.54 -21.73 51.02
CA LEU A 3 -10.43 -20.58 50.12
C LEU A 3 -11.81 -19.96 49.92
N THR A 4 -11.94 -18.70 50.33
CA THR A 4 -13.12 -17.85 50.12
C THR A 4 -13.55 -17.84 48.63
N SER A 5 -14.81 -17.48 48.35
CA SER A 5 -15.36 -17.49 46.99
C SER A 5 -14.55 -16.69 45.95
N LYS A 6 -13.80 -15.67 46.40
CA LYS A 6 -12.83 -14.93 45.57
C LYS A 6 -11.57 -15.75 45.25
N GLY A 7 -11.07 -16.56 46.17
CA GLY A 7 -9.96 -17.49 45.95
C GLY A 7 -10.27 -18.60 44.95
N ARG A 8 -11.51 -19.10 44.94
CA ARG A 8 -11.96 -20.09 43.93
C ARG A 8 -12.04 -19.50 42.52
N ARG A 9 -12.46 -18.24 42.37
CA ARG A 9 -12.45 -17.54 41.07
C ARG A 9 -11.04 -17.28 40.56
N ALA A 10 -10.12 -16.87 41.43
CA ALA A 10 -8.72 -16.68 41.04
C ALA A 10 -8.05 -18.01 40.63
N ALA A 11 -8.32 -19.11 41.35
CA ALA A 11 -7.81 -20.43 41.02
C ALA A 11 -8.41 -20.99 39.71
N LEU A 12 -9.69 -20.74 39.42
CA LEU A 12 -10.33 -21.12 38.16
C LEU A 12 -9.86 -20.28 36.96
N ILE A 13 -9.53 -19.00 37.17
CA ILE A 13 -8.91 -18.15 36.12
C ILE A 13 -7.49 -18.62 35.84
N LEU A 14 -6.71 -18.96 36.89
CA LEU A 14 -5.37 -19.55 36.73
C LEU A 14 -5.39 -20.93 36.08
N LEU A 15 -6.35 -21.81 36.43
CA LEU A 15 -6.54 -23.09 35.74
C LEU A 15 -7.02 -22.89 34.30
N GLY A 16 -7.88 -21.90 34.02
CA GLY A 16 -8.34 -21.58 32.67
C GLY A 16 -7.26 -20.98 31.77
N LEU A 17 -6.28 -20.27 32.34
CA LEU A 17 -5.08 -19.81 31.64
C LEU A 17 -4.07 -20.94 31.39
N LEU A 18 -4.01 -21.94 32.28
CA LEU A 18 -3.15 -23.12 32.14
C LEU A 18 -3.75 -24.22 31.24
N LEU A 19 -5.08 -24.22 31.07
CA LEU A 19 -5.84 -25.17 30.24
C LEU A 19 -6.41 -24.53 28.98
N GLN A 20 -5.89 -23.38 28.52
CA GLN A 20 -6.13 -22.99 27.14
C GLN A 20 -5.69 -24.18 26.28
N PRO A 21 -6.56 -24.72 25.39
CA PRO A 21 -6.06 -25.61 24.38
C PRO A 21 -4.96 -24.82 23.69
N GLN A 22 -3.73 -25.31 23.78
CA GLN A 22 -2.79 -25.04 22.71
C GLN A 22 -3.51 -25.57 21.49
N LEU A 23 -4.24 -24.68 20.80
CA LEU A 23 -4.48 -24.81 19.39
C LEU A 23 -3.07 -24.81 18.81
N GLY A 24 -2.45 -25.99 18.86
CA GLY A 24 -1.38 -26.35 17.98
C GLY A 24 -2.02 -26.15 16.63
N ILE A 25 -1.74 -25.00 16.04
CA ILE A 25 -1.70 -24.87 14.60
C ILE A 25 -0.69 -25.94 14.24
N GLY A 26 -1.18 -27.16 13.98
CA GLY A 26 -0.34 -28.22 13.45
C GLY A 26 0.34 -27.58 12.26
N GLN A 27 1.66 -27.47 12.30
CA GLN A 27 2.42 -26.99 11.16
C GLN A 27 2.03 -27.92 10.02
N GLN A 28 1.14 -27.43 9.15
CA GLN A 28 0.80 -28.12 7.94
C GLN A 28 2.13 -28.25 7.22
N GLN A 29 2.59 -29.49 7.05
CA GLN A 29 3.90 -29.76 6.51
C GLN A 29 3.87 -29.26 5.06
N CYS A 30 4.46 -28.09 4.81
CA CYS A 30 4.52 -27.57 3.46
C CYS A 30 5.24 -28.60 2.58
N PRO A 31 4.85 -28.71 1.30
CA PRO A 31 5.66 -29.41 0.31
C PRO A 31 7.13 -29.02 0.46
N ALA A 32 8.03 -29.98 0.27
CA ALA A 32 9.47 -29.74 0.36
C ALA A 32 9.88 -28.52 -0.50
N LYS A 33 10.84 -27.74 0.00
CA LYS A 33 11.29 -26.43 -0.54
C LYS A 33 11.51 -26.41 -2.06
N ASP A 34 11.80 -27.55 -2.67
CA ASP A 34 12.13 -27.70 -4.10
C ASP A 34 10.96 -27.42 -5.05
N PHE A 35 9.73 -27.23 -4.55
CA PHE A 35 8.55 -26.94 -5.38
C PHE A 35 8.19 -25.46 -5.54
N TYR A 36 8.82 -24.56 -4.78
CA TYR A 36 8.53 -23.13 -4.88
C TYR A 36 9.61 -22.45 -5.71
N GLU A 37 9.32 -22.22 -6.99
CA GLU A 37 10.14 -21.29 -7.76
C GLU A 37 10.10 -19.91 -7.09
N PRO A 38 11.24 -19.22 -6.94
CA PRO A 38 11.28 -17.87 -6.42
C PRO A 38 10.35 -16.97 -7.25
N VAL A 39 9.53 -16.18 -6.57
CA VAL A 39 8.66 -15.22 -7.26
C VAL A 39 9.55 -14.18 -7.93
N SER A 40 9.55 -14.17 -9.26
CA SER A 40 10.26 -13.17 -10.07
C SER A 40 9.32 -12.06 -10.51
N ALA A 41 9.87 -10.85 -10.69
CA ALA A 41 9.13 -9.75 -11.29
C ALA A 41 8.52 -10.13 -12.64
N ASN A 42 9.25 -10.89 -13.46
CA ASN A 42 8.78 -11.35 -14.77
C ASN A 42 7.54 -12.25 -14.66
N ARG A 43 7.48 -13.18 -13.70
CA ARG A 43 6.33 -14.05 -13.52
C ARG A 43 5.04 -13.25 -13.24
N ILE A 44 5.12 -12.25 -12.35
CA ILE A 44 3.99 -11.38 -12.03
C ILE A 44 3.53 -10.60 -13.27
N LEU A 45 4.50 -10.10 -14.04
CA LEU A 45 4.25 -9.28 -15.21
C LEU A 45 3.70 -10.09 -16.40
N GLU A 46 4.21 -11.30 -16.64
CA GLU A 46 3.81 -12.17 -17.75
C GLU A 46 2.47 -12.86 -17.50
N PHE A 47 2.28 -13.43 -16.30
CA PHE A 47 1.13 -14.28 -16.01
C PHE A 47 0.05 -13.58 -15.20
N GLY A 48 0.42 -12.65 -14.31
CA GLY A 48 -0.52 -12.04 -13.38
C GLY A 48 -1.62 -11.21 -14.05
N GLN A 49 -1.40 -10.72 -15.27
CA GLN A 49 -2.39 -9.96 -16.04
C GLN A 49 -3.55 -10.83 -16.56
N ASN A 50 -3.30 -12.13 -16.76
CA ASN A 50 -4.27 -13.09 -17.28
C ASN A 50 -4.95 -13.90 -16.17
N THR A 51 -4.55 -13.69 -14.91
CA THR A 51 -5.11 -14.40 -13.77
C THR A 51 -6.07 -13.50 -13.00
N GLN A 52 -7.25 -14.02 -12.69
CA GLN A 52 -8.26 -13.31 -11.91
C GLN A 52 -7.69 -12.85 -10.57
N HIS A 53 -8.08 -11.63 -10.14
CA HIS A 53 -7.58 -11.00 -8.91
C HIS A 53 -7.72 -11.86 -7.64
N ASP A 54 -8.72 -12.75 -7.62
CA ASP A 54 -8.97 -13.69 -6.55
C ASP A 54 -8.99 -15.11 -7.11
N SER A 55 -8.11 -15.95 -6.57
CA SER A 55 -7.97 -17.37 -6.91
C SER A 55 -8.95 -18.29 -6.20
N GLY A 56 -9.80 -17.75 -5.32
CA GLY A 56 -10.62 -18.54 -4.41
C GLY A 56 -9.80 -19.17 -3.26
N SER A 57 -8.62 -18.61 -2.94
CA SER A 57 -7.78 -19.08 -1.83
C SER A 57 -8.60 -19.31 -0.56
N PRO A 58 -8.42 -20.47 0.11
CA PRO A 58 -9.23 -20.84 1.25
C PRO A 58 -9.10 -19.82 2.39
N PRO A 59 -10.12 -19.73 3.27
CA PRO A 59 -10.12 -18.77 4.38
C PRO A 59 -9.06 -19.07 5.46
N SER A 60 -8.39 -20.22 5.38
CA SER A 60 -7.30 -20.63 6.29
C SER A 60 -5.97 -20.01 5.89
N PHE A 61 -5.12 -19.77 6.88
CA PHE A 61 -3.73 -19.37 6.62
C PHE A 61 -2.99 -20.45 5.82
N PRO A 62 -2.05 -20.05 4.95
CA PRO A 62 -1.26 -20.99 4.15
C PRO A 62 -0.27 -21.75 5.03
N CYS A 63 0.23 -22.90 4.55
CA CYS A 63 1.15 -23.74 5.32
C CYS A 63 2.47 -23.02 5.69
N TRP A 64 2.88 -22.02 4.89
CA TRP A 64 4.09 -21.22 5.10
C TRP A 64 3.87 -20.04 6.05
N PHE A 65 2.67 -19.92 6.64
CA PHE A 65 2.38 -18.89 7.63
C PHE A 65 3.20 -19.08 8.92
N ASP A 66 4.19 -18.21 9.10
CA ASP A 66 4.87 -18.01 10.38
C ASP A 66 4.19 -16.90 11.20
N LEU A 67 3.48 -17.30 12.26
CA LEU A 67 2.80 -16.39 13.19
C LEU A 67 3.77 -15.43 13.91
N ASN A 68 4.94 -15.92 14.31
CA ASN A 68 5.91 -15.11 15.04
C ASN A 68 6.47 -14.03 14.12
N LEU A 69 6.77 -14.39 12.87
CA LEU A 69 7.26 -13.46 11.86
C LEU A 69 6.20 -12.42 11.50
N ALA A 70 4.94 -12.82 11.36
CA ALA A 70 3.83 -11.88 11.12
C ALA A 70 3.64 -10.89 12.28
N ARG A 71 3.74 -11.35 13.54
CA ARG A 71 3.67 -10.49 14.72
C ARG A 71 4.85 -9.51 14.80
N ILE A 72 6.06 -9.94 14.44
CA ILE A 72 7.21 -9.03 14.29
C ILE A 72 6.90 -7.95 13.23
N GLY A 73 6.29 -8.35 12.11
CA GLY A 73 5.83 -7.41 11.09
C GLY A 73 4.81 -6.40 11.60
N GLN A 74 3.83 -6.83 12.40
CA GLN A 74 2.84 -5.95 13.02
C GLN A 74 3.50 -4.98 14.01
N ASP A 75 4.42 -5.46 14.84
CA ASP A 75 5.18 -4.63 15.78
C ASP A 75 6.02 -3.58 15.06
N PHE A 76 6.74 -3.97 14.02
CA PHE A 76 7.51 -3.07 13.18
C PHE A 76 6.60 -2.02 12.54
N ALA A 77 5.48 -2.45 11.93
CA ALA A 77 4.56 -1.56 11.25
C ALA A 77 3.92 -0.54 12.20
N ARG A 78 3.51 -0.98 13.39
CA ARG A 78 2.97 -0.08 14.42
C ARG A 78 3.97 0.96 14.88
N LYS A 79 5.25 0.61 15.06
CA LYS A 79 6.31 1.53 15.49
C LYS A 79 6.76 2.51 14.40
N ASN A 80 6.45 2.19 13.13
CA ASN A 80 6.95 2.92 11.96
C ASN A 80 5.83 3.46 11.06
N PHE A 81 4.57 3.45 11.48
CA PHE A 81 3.41 3.76 10.63
C PHE A 81 3.53 5.09 9.90
N GLY A 82 4.01 6.16 10.56
CA GLY A 82 4.25 7.45 9.90
C GLY A 82 5.24 7.37 8.74
N HIS A 83 6.35 6.66 8.92
CA HIS A 83 7.36 6.44 7.87
C HIS A 83 6.84 5.51 6.76
N LEU A 84 6.08 4.46 7.12
CA LEU A 84 5.46 3.56 6.15
C LEU A 84 4.40 4.27 5.30
N PHE A 85 3.63 5.18 5.89
CA PHE A 85 2.69 6.03 5.16
C PHE A 85 3.42 6.95 4.17
N PHE A 86 4.51 7.59 4.61
CA PHE A 86 5.35 8.41 3.74
C PHE A 86 5.94 7.60 2.58
N ALA A 87 6.47 6.41 2.88
CA ALA A 87 7.02 5.49 1.88
C ALA A 87 5.96 5.07 0.86
N THR A 88 4.79 4.63 1.33
CA THR A 88 3.65 4.25 0.47
C THR A 88 3.24 5.42 -0.43
N SER A 89 3.21 6.65 0.10
CA SER A 89 2.88 7.85 -0.67
C SER A 89 3.87 8.10 -1.81
N LEU A 90 5.17 7.85 -1.60
CA LEU A 90 6.16 7.90 -2.68
C LEU A 90 5.98 6.76 -3.70
N SER A 91 5.61 5.56 -3.26
CA SER A 91 5.32 4.42 -4.14
C SER A 91 4.10 4.63 -5.04
N LEU A 92 3.19 5.54 -4.67
CA LEU A 92 2.00 5.84 -5.49
C LEU A 92 2.32 6.67 -6.74
N ILE A 93 3.49 7.29 -6.84
CA ILE A 93 3.94 7.95 -8.08
C ILE A 93 4.14 6.91 -9.20
N PRO A 94 5.01 5.90 -9.03
CA PRO A 94 5.15 4.84 -10.02
C PRO A 94 3.85 4.03 -10.21
N LEU A 95 3.12 3.68 -9.14
CA LEU A 95 1.85 2.95 -9.28
C LEU A 95 0.78 3.76 -10.03
N GLY A 96 0.70 5.07 -9.76
CA GLY A 96 -0.23 5.97 -10.46
C GLY A 96 0.21 6.30 -11.89
N SER A 97 1.47 5.99 -12.24
CA SER A 97 1.97 6.05 -13.61
C SER A 97 1.63 4.77 -14.38
N ASP A 98 1.43 3.65 -13.68
CA ASP A 98 1.04 2.37 -14.28
C ASP A 98 -0.41 2.42 -14.80
N GLU A 99 -0.60 2.26 -16.11
CA GLU A 99 -1.90 2.48 -16.74
C GLU A 99 -2.99 1.54 -16.18
N GLN A 100 -2.70 0.24 -16.06
CA GLN A 100 -3.67 -0.73 -15.54
C GLN A 100 -4.05 -0.42 -14.10
N SER A 101 -3.05 -0.23 -13.22
CA SER A 101 -3.27 0.08 -11.81
C SER A 101 -4.01 1.40 -11.63
N ARG A 102 -3.60 2.43 -12.38
CA ARG A 102 -4.26 3.74 -12.37
C ARG A 102 -5.72 3.62 -12.77
N ARG A 103 -6.05 2.98 -13.89
CA ARG A 103 -7.44 2.87 -14.37
C ARG A 103 -8.34 2.17 -13.36
N ILE A 104 -7.85 1.14 -12.67
CA ILE A 104 -8.59 0.50 -11.57
C ILE A 104 -8.81 1.47 -10.40
N ILE A 105 -7.77 2.16 -9.95
CA ILE A 105 -7.86 3.15 -8.87
C ILE A 105 -8.84 4.27 -9.23
N LEU A 106 -8.79 4.77 -10.47
CA LEU A 106 -9.67 5.81 -10.99
C LEU A 106 -11.13 5.35 -11.09
N THR A 107 -11.34 4.11 -11.55
CA THR A 107 -12.69 3.54 -11.68
C THR A 107 -13.36 3.36 -10.33
N ALA A 108 -12.63 2.85 -9.34
CA ALA A 108 -13.11 2.76 -7.96
C ALA A 108 -13.46 4.14 -7.37
N ARG A 109 -13.02 5.24 -8.01
CA ARG A 109 -13.20 6.63 -7.55
C ARG A 109 -14.23 7.44 -8.36
N ARG A 110 -14.93 6.85 -9.34
CA ARG A 110 -15.69 7.59 -10.36
C ARG A 110 -16.87 8.44 -9.84
N HIS A 111 -17.29 8.30 -8.58
CA HIS A 111 -18.32 9.14 -7.97
C HIS A 111 -17.79 10.27 -7.07
N ASN A 112 -16.47 10.50 -7.03
CA ASN A 112 -15.85 11.20 -5.90
C ASN A 112 -15.53 12.68 -6.17
N LYS A 113 -16.28 13.59 -5.51
CA LYS A 113 -15.89 15.01 -5.37
C LYS A 113 -14.60 15.12 -4.54
N SER A 114 -13.99 16.31 -4.45
CA SER A 114 -12.77 16.53 -3.63
C SER A 114 -12.85 15.97 -2.21
N LYS A 115 -13.99 16.13 -1.53
CA LYS A 115 -14.24 15.56 -0.19
C LYS A 115 -14.22 14.03 -0.14
N ASP A 116 -14.52 13.35 -1.24
CA ASP A 116 -14.58 11.88 -1.29
C ASP A 116 -13.23 11.25 -1.63
N ARG A 117 -12.28 12.04 -2.17
CA ARG A 117 -10.88 11.63 -2.38
C ARG A 117 -10.10 11.50 -1.08
N LEU A 118 -10.24 12.50 -0.21
CA LEU A 118 -9.74 12.46 1.16
C LEU A 118 -10.30 11.24 1.91
N LYS A 119 -11.61 11.00 1.81
CA LYS A 119 -12.26 9.82 2.42
C LYS A 119 -11.65 8.52 1.93
N SER A 120 -11.45 8.32 0.62
CA SER A 120 -10.87 7.07 0.10
C SER A 120 -9.45 6.83 0.60
N ASN A 121 -8.57 7.84 0.52
CA ASN A 121 -7.19 7.69 1.00
C ASN A 121 -7.13 7.45 2.51
N LEU A 122 -7.99 8.13 3.27
CA LEU A 122 -8.10 7.96 4.71
C LEU A 122 -8.64 6.56 5.07
N ALA A 123 -9.67 6.10 4.36
CA ALA A 123 -10.25 4.78 4.56
C ALA A 123 -9.21 3.67 4.36
N THR A 124 -8.46 3.71 3.25
CA THR A 124 -7.36 2.75 3.00
C THR A 124 -6.30 2.81 4.09
N SER A 125 -5.86 4.01 4.47
CA SER A 125 -4.80 4.17 5.48
C SER A 125 -5.22 3.64 6.86
N GLN A 126 -6.48 3.87 7.24
CA GLN A 126 -7.04 3.35 8.48
C GLN A 126 -7.26 1.85 8.43
N GLN A 127 -7.73 1.33 7.29
CA GLN A 127 -7.91 -0.10 7.08
C GLN A 127 -6.58 -0.86 7.21
N VAL A 128 -5.49 -0.28 6.70
CA VAL A 128 -4.13 -0.81 6.88
C VAL A 128 -3.67 -0.69 8.34
N LEU A 129 -3.90 0.46 8.98
CA LEU A 129 -3.57 0.66 10.40
C LEU A 129 -4.32 -0.34 11.31
N LEU A 130 -5.56 -0.67 10.96
CA LEU A 130 -6.38 -1.68 11.61
C LEU A 130 -5.70 -3.06 11.56
N TRP A 131 -5.23 -3.49 10.39
CA TRP A 131 -4.53 -4.77 10.23
C TRP A 131 -3.21 -4.84 11.01
N TYR A 132 -2.54 -3.71 11.24
CA TYR A 132 -1.33 -3.65 12.06
C TYR A 132 -1.61 -3.77 13.56
N ASN A 133 -2.82 -3.37 14.01
CA ASN A 133 -3.18 -3.32 15.44
C ASN A 133 -4.00 -4.50 15.93
N MET A 134 -4.76 -5.17 15.06
CA MET A 134 -5.52 -6.36 15.43
C MET A 134 -4.61 -7.59 15.58
N ASP A 135 -4.94 -8.49 16.51
CA ASP A 135 -4.30 -9.81 16.53
C ASP A 135 -4.64 -10.55 15.22
N ILE A 136 -3.62 -10.98 14.48
CA ILE A 136 -3.77 -11.60 13.16
C ILE A 136 -4.62 -12.88 13.20
N LEU A 137 -4.65 -13.57 14.34
CA LEU A 137 -5.49 -14.76 14.54
C LEU A 137 -6.93 -14.43 14.95
N SER A 138 -7.25 -13.15 15.19
CA SER A 138 -8.59 -12.77 15.66
C SER A 138 -9.64 -12.90 14.55
N PRO A 139 -10.88 -13.30 14.88
CA PRO A 139 -11.99 -13.25 13.94
C PRO A 139 -12.19 -11.86 13.33
N GLN A 140 -11.89 -10.80 14.09
CA GLN A 140 -11.98 -9.41 13.65
C GLN A 140 -11.01 -9.11 12.51
N TRP A 141 -9.75 -9.54 12.62
CA TRP A 141 -8.76 -9.37 11.55
C TRP A 141 -9.22 -10.06 10.27
N LYS A 142 -9.73 -11.30 10.40
CA LYS A 142 -10.27 -12.05 9.28
C LYS A 142 -11.48 -11.37 8.64
N GLN A 143 -12.46 -10.93 9.44
CA GLN A 143 -13.63 -10.20 8.95
C GLN A 143 -13.23 -8.93 8.19
N SER A 144 -12.22 -8.23 8.70
CA SER A 144 -11.64 -7.03 8.09
C SER A 144 -11.09 -7.30 6.68
N ILE A 145 -10.31 -8.37 6.54
CA ILE A 145 -9.72 -8.78 5.26
C ILE A 145 -10.80 -9.27 4.28
N ASP A 146 -11.72 -10.12 4.74
CA ASP A 146 -12.79 -10.67 3.92
C ASP A 146 -13.69 -9.55 3.36
N HIS A 147 -13.90 -8.48 4.13
CA HIS A 147 -14.62 -7.30 3.66
C HIS A 147 -13.88 -6.56 2.53
N VAL A 148 -12.58 -6.33 2.66
CA VAL A 148 -11.80 -5.69 1.57
C VAL A 148 -11.74 -6.58 0.33
N ARG A 149 -11.64 -7.90 0.50
CA ARG A 149 -11.72 -8.88 -0.59
C ARG A 149 -13.08 -8.80 -1.31
N GLN A 150 -14.18 -8.63 -0.59
CA GLN A 150 -15.52 -8.39 -1.17
C GLN A 150 -15.59 -7.07 -1.94
N ILE A 151 -14.99 -5.99 -1.43
CA ILE A 151 -14.89 -4.72 -2.17
C ILE A 151 -14.16 -4.93 -3.49
N HIS A 152 -13.03 -5.65 -3.49
CA HIS A 152 -12.29 -5.97 -4.71
C HIS A 152 -13.10 -6.80 -5.70
N HIS A 153 -13.91 -7.76 -5.23
CA HIS A 153 -14.87 -8.47 -6.08
C HIS A 153 -15.90 -7.53 -6.72
N GLY A 154 -16.49 -6.63 -5.93
CA GLY A 154 -17.45 -5.65 -6.42
C GLY A 154 -16.84 -4.74 -7.49
N VAL A 155 -15.64 -4.21 -7.23
CA VAL A 155 -14.88 -3.43 -8.21
C VAL A 155 -14.58 -4.25 -9.45
N SER A 156 -14.11 -5.50 -9.31
CA SER A 156 -13.82 -6.39 -10.44
C SER A 156 -15.05 -6.67 -11.29
N ALA A 157 -16.20 -6.93 -10.67
CA ALA A 157 -17.45 -7.17 -11.39
C ALA A 157 -17.88 -5.93 -12.16
N PHE A 158 -17.79 -4.75 -11.52
CA PHE A 158 -18.13 -3.46 -12.13
C PHE A 158 -17.23 -3.13 -13.33
N VAL A 159 -15.91 -3.20 -13.19
CA VAL A 159 -14.99 -2.86 -14.29
C VAL A 159 -15.19 -3.81 -15.47
N ASN A 160 -15.41 -5.11 -15.21
CA ASN A 160 -15.55 -6.10 -16.27
C ASN A 160 -16.89 -5.99 -17.02
N SER A 161 -17.93 -5.39 -16.42
CA SER A 161 -19.23 -5.20 -17.07
C SER A 161 -19.36 -3.89 -17.88
N HIS A 162 -18.39 -3.00 -17.81
CA HIS A 162 -18.47 -1.67 -18.44
C HIS A 162 -17.37 -1.47 -19.52
N GLU A 163 -17.77 -1.40 -20.79
CA GLU A 163 -16.86 -1.29 -21.96
C GLU A 163 -16.00 -0.03 -21.98
N GLU A 164 -16.49 1.07 -21.41
CA GLU A 164 -15.77 2.36 -21.28
C GLU A 164 -14.48 2.26 -20.42
N PHE A 165 -14.32 1.17 -19.66
CA PHE A 165 -13.09 0.87 -18.93
C PHE A 165 -12.20 -0.16 -19.64
N SER A 166 -12.47 -0.44 -20.91
CA SER A 166 -11.58 -1.27 -21.72
C SER A 166 -10.26 -0.54 -21.95
N LEU A 167 -9.15 -1.23 -21.68
CA LEU A 167 -7.78 -0.75 -21.87
C LEU A 167 -7.48 -0.31 -23.32
N ASN A 168 -8.35 -0.68 -24.28
CA ASN A 168 -8.22 -0.38 -25.71
C ASN A 168 -8.77 1.00 -26.13
N GLN A 169 -9.47 1.72 -25.26
CA GLN A 169 -9.94 3.08 -25.56
C GLN A 169 -9.07 4.09 -24.83
N VAL A 170 -8.09 4.64 -25.57
CA VAL A 170 -7.56 5.97 -25.27
C VAL A 170 -8.69 6.92 -25.56
N ASP A 171 -9.16 7.67 -24.56
CA ASP A 171 -10.11 8.75 -24.77
C ASP A 171 -9.41 9.84 -25.61
N THR A 172 -9.50 9.70 -26.93
CA THR A 172 -9.00 10.68 -27.91
C THR A 172 -10.00 11.82 -28.13
N SER A 173 -11.19 11.77 -27.50
CA SER A 173 -12.28 12.69 -27.78
C SER A 173 -12.15 14.02 -27.05
N GLY A 174 -11.35 14.09 -25.99
CA GLY A 174 -11.25 15.28 -25.13
C GLY A 174 -12.56 15.61 -24.40
N GLU A 175 -13.59 14.76 -24.51
CA GLU A 175 -14.89 14.93 -23.90
C GLU A 175 -15.06 13.97 -22.71
N LYS A 176 -15.01 14.57 -21.52
CA LYS A 176 -15.38 13.99 -20.21
C LYS A 176 -14.43 12.93 -19.64
N THR A 177 -13.25 13.38 -19.25
CA THR A 177 -12.52 12.68 -18.18
C THR A 177 -13.32 12.75 -16.86
N VAL A 178 -13.15 11.77 -15.98
CA VAL A 178 -13.68 11.76 -14.58
C VAL A 178 -13.23 13.01 -13.78
N TRP A 179 -12.33 13.82 -14.36
CA TRP A 179 -11.60 14.90 -13.73
C TRP A 179 -11.95 16.30 -14.24
N ASN A 180 -13.11 16.50 -14.89
CA ASN A 180 -13.48 17.80 -15.48
C ASN A 180 -13.36 19.02 -14.53
N ASP A 181 -13.52 18.82 -13.22
CA ASP A 181 -13.40 19.88 -12.21
C ASP A 181 -11.98 20.01 -11.60
N PHE A 182 -11.04 19.15 -11.98
CA PHE A 182 -9.69 19.14 -11.43
C PHE A 182 -8.75 20.04 -12.22
N LYS A 183 -8.38 21.18 -11.62
CA LYS A 183 -7.34 22.04 -12.16
C LYS A 183 -5.94 21.54 -11.76
N ARG A 184 -5.30 20.82 -12.68
CA ARG A 184 -3.92 20.35 -12.57
C ARG A 184 -2.90 21.50 -12.58
N ASP A 185 -1.81 21.36 -11.84
CA ASP A 185 -0.68 22.28 -11.87
C ASP A 185 0.28 21.97 -13.03
N VAL A 186 0.00 22.55 -14.20
CA VAL A 186 0.75 22.31 -15.44
C VAL A 186 2.24 22.68 -15.29
N GLU A 187 2.57 23.75 -14.57
CA GLU A 187 3.95 24.22 -14.46
C GLU A 187 4.78 23.33 -13.52
N MET A 188 4.18 22.85 -12.42
CA MET A 188 4.79 21.85 -11.55
C MET A 188 5.15 20.58 -12.32
N TRP A 189 4.23 20.05 -13.13
CA TRP A 189 4.48 18.84 -13.93
C TRP A 189 5.54 19.05 -15.01
N LYS A 190 5.59 20.22 -15.66
CA LYS A 190 6.68 20.58 -16.58
C LYS A 190 8.03 20.59 -15.87
N ALA A 191 8.10 21.16 -14.66
CA ALA A 191 9.33 21.17 -13.87
C ALA A 191 9.75 19.76 -13.43
N PHE A 192 8.80 18.93 -12.96
CA PHE A 192 9.05 17.54 -12.61
C PHE A 192 9.62 16.75 -13.80
N LYS A 193 8.98 16.83 -14.97
CA LYS A 193 9.45 16.15 -16.20
C LYS A 193 10.85 16.62 -16.61
N LYS A 194 11.16 17.91 -16.44
CA LYS A 194 12.49 18.45 -16.71
C LYS A 194 13.55 17.91 -15.76
N ASP A 195 13.26 17.83 -14.45
CA ASP A 195 14.18 17.22 -13.48
C ASP A 195 14.33 15.71 -13.73
N LEU A 196 13.23 15.01 -13.99
CA LEU A 196 13.19 13.59 -14.32
C LEU A 196 14.04 13.26 -15.58
N SER A 197 14.07 14.16 -16.56
CA SER A 197 14.90 14.02 -17.77
C SER A 197 16.41 13.99 -17.52
N THR A 198 16.87 14.16 -16.28
CA THR A 198 18.29 14.00 -15.89
C THR A 198 18.63 12.60 -15.37
N VAL A 199 17.63 11.76 -15.06
CA VAL A 199 17.84 10.35 -14.67
C VAL A 199 18.47 9.56 -15.83
N GLN A 200 19.38 8.64 -15.54
CA GLN A 200 20.09 7.86 -16.56
C GLN A 200 19.13 7.15 -17.53
N ARG A 201 19.51 7.10 -18.81
CA ARG A 201 18.67 6.59 -19.89
C ARG A 201 18.33 5.10 -19.75
N SER A 202 19.14 4.32 -19.04
CA SER A 202 18.89 2.90 -18.75
C SER A 202 17.55 2.67 -18.06
N TYR A 203 17.18 3.54 -17.11
CA TYR A 203 15.92 3.48 -16.37
C TYR A 203 14.69 3.94 -17.18
N ARG A 204 14.89 4.49 -18.38
CA ARG A 204 13.81 5.01 -19.25
C ARG A 204 13.29 3.98 -20.23
N ARG A 205 14.02 2.88 -20.43
CA ARG A 205 13.56 1.82 -21.30
C ARG A 205 12.78 0.86 -20.45
N SER A 206 11.47 0.73 -20.73
CA SER A 206 10.74 -0.44 -20.29
C SER A 206 11.45 -1.66 -20.88
N HIS A 207 11.84 -2.60 -20.04
CA HIS A 207 12.09 -3.96 -20.50
C HIS A 207 10.71 -4.56 -20.75
N ALA A 208 10.11 -4.13 -21.87
CA ALA A 208 8.72 -4.40 -22.18
C ALA A 208 8.45 -5.89 -22.09
N LEU A 209 7.79 -6.29 -21.00
CA LEU A 209 7.01 -7.51 -21.02
C LEU A 209 5.75 -7.10 -21.76
N ALA A 210 5.57 -7.67 -22.94
CA ALA A 210 4.45 -7.34 -23.81
C ALA A 210 3.17 -7.49 -22.99
N PHE A 211 2.45 -6.37 -22.79
CA PHE A 211 1.09 -6.44 -22.27
C PHE A 211 0.32 -7.39 -23.18
N ASN A 212 -0.28 -8.42 -22.57
CA ASN A 212 -1.13 -9.33 -23.32
C ASN A 212 -2.28 -8.54 -23.94
N ASP A 213 -2.83 -9.07 -25.04
CA ASP A 213 -4.01 -8.55 -25.72
C ASP A 213 -5.05 -8.04 -24.68
N PRO A 214 -5.31 -6.74 -24.59
CA PRO A 214 -6.14 -6.18 -23.52
C PRO A 214 -7.60 -6.62 -23.60
N SER A 215 -8.01 -7.28 -24.69
CA SER A 215 -9.30 -7.95 -24.81
C SER A 215 -9.37 -9.31 -24.07
N LYS A 216 -8.23 -9.84 -23.62
CA LYS A 216 -8.09 -11.15 -22.94
C LYS A 216 -7.65 -11.05 -21.48
N THR A 217 -7.40 -9.85 -20.98
CA THR A 217 -6.94 -9.60 -19.61
C THR A 217 -8.10 -9.24 -18.70
N PHE A 218 -8.14 -9.80 -17.48
CA PHE A 218 -9.02 -9.27 -16.44
C PHE A 218 -8.56 -7.86 -16.06
N LYS A 219 -9.50 -6.93 -15.88
CA LYS A 219 -9.15 -5.53 -15.56
C LYS A 219 -8.55 -5.41 -14.15
N LEU A 220 -9.23 -5.97 -13.14
CA LEU A 220 -8.61 -6.25 -11.83
C LEU A 220 -8.09 -7.69 -11.86
N ASN A 221 -6.78 -7.86 -11.66
CA ASN A 221 -6.04 -9.11 -11.88
C ASN A 221 -4.93 -9.28 -10.84
N GLN A 222 -4.26 -10.43 -10.82
CA GLN A 222 -3.16 -10.70 -9.88
C GLN A 222 -2.00 -9.72 -10.04
N TYR A 223 -1.76 -9.21 -11.26
CA TYR A 223 -0.74 -8.20 -11.52
C TYR A 223 -1.04 -6.87 -10.79
N THR A 224 -2.23 -6.32 -10.95
CA THR A 224 -2.63 -5.06 -10.29
C THR A 224 -2.70 -5.21 -8.77
N MET A 225 -3.12 -6.38 -8.27
CA MET A 225 -3.04 -6.72 -6.85
C MET A 225 -1.59 -6.76 -6.35
N ALA A 226 -0.67 -7.38 -7.11
CA ALA A 226 0.75 -7.42 -6.77
C ALA A 226 1.39 -6.03 -6.78
N MET A 227 1.06 -5.17 -7.75
CA MET A 227 1.58 -3.79 -7.78
C MET A 227 1.07 -2.95 -6.61
N ALA A 228 -0.18 -3.17 -6.17
CA ALA A 228 -0.69 -2.54 -4.95
C ALA A 228 0.11 -3.00 -3.71
N LEU A 229 0.36 -4.31 -3.55
CA LEU A 229 1.22 -4.81 -2.47
C LEU A 229 2.65 -4.27 -2.55
N TRP A 230 3.22 -4.20 -3.75
CA TRP A 230 4.54 -3.59 -3.98
C TRP A 230 4.55 -2.15 -3.45
N ALA A 231 3.49 -1.36 -3.72
CA ALA A 231 3.43 0.02 -3.27
C ALA A 231 3.46 0.18 -1.74
N PHE A 232 2.86 -0.75 -1.00
CA PHE A 232 2.87 -0.75 0.46
C PHE A 232 4.18 -1.27 1.08
N THR A 233 4.93 -2.10 0.35
CA THR A 233 6.01 -2.91 0.94
C THR A 233 7.40 -2.55 0.45
N ALA A 234 7.54 -2.18 -0.82
CA ALA A 234 8.83 -2.19 -1.50
C ALA A 234 9.80 -1.14 -0.97
N LEU A 235 9.38 0.13 -0.92
CA LEU A 235 10.29 1.20 -0.52
C LEU A 235 10.79 1.08 0.94
N PRO A 236 9.96 0.70 1.93
CA PRO A 236 10.45 0.40 3.28
C PRO A 236 11.51 -0.70 3.34
N ILE A 237 11.43 -1.69 2.45
CA ILE A 237 12.39 -2.81 2.37
C ILE A 237 13.67 -2.39 1.63
N LEU A 238 13.53 -1.72 0.49
CA LEU A 238 14.64 -1.39 -0.40
C LEU A 238 15.45 -0.19 0.11
N ASN A 239 14.78 0.84 0.62
CA ASN A 239 15.38 2.14 0.95
C ASN A 239 15.00 2.66 2.36
N PRO A 240 15.06 1.85 3.44
CA PRO A 240 14.59 2.24 4.77
C PRO A 240 15.25 3.52 5.31
N ASP A 241 16.56 3.70 5.08
CA ASP A 241 17.30 4.84 5.62
C ASP A 241 16.89 6.17 4.98
N ASN A 242 16.64 6.18 3.67
CA ASN A 242 16.17 7.37 2.94
C ASN A 242 14.78 7.82 3.41
N LEU A 243 14.02 6.87 3.97
CA LEU A 243 12.67 7.05 4.50
C LEU A 243 12.65 7.35 6.00
N GLY A 244 13.80 7.43 6.66
CA GLY A 244 13.88 7.69 8.11
C GLY A 244 13.58 6.47 8.99
N ILE A 245 13.37 5.28 8.40
CA ILE A 245 13.15 4.02 9.13
C ILE A 245 14.51 3.56 9.67
N ARG A 246 14.84 3.97 10.89
CA ARG A 246 16.06 3.57 11.61
C ARG A 246 15.75 2.62 12.76
N HIS A 247 16.79 2.14 13.45
CA HIS A 247 16.67 1.23 14.61
C HIS A 247 15.87 -0.06 14.31
N ARG A 248 16.10 -0.62 13.12
CA ARG A 248 15.48 -1.84 12.58
C ARG A 248 16.52 -2.93 12.36
N SER A 249 16.14 -4.15 12.70
CA SER A 249 16.86 -5.36 12.32
C SER A 249 16.40 -5.86 10.95
N GLU A 250 17.19 -6.73 10.32
CA GLU A 250 16.75 -7.44 9.11
C GLU A 250 15.48 -8.25 9.37
N LYS A 251 15.37 -8.86 10.56
CA LYS A 251 14.20 -9.63 10.97
C LYS A 251 12.93 -8.77 11.03
N ASP A 252 13.03 -7.49 11.37
CA ASP A 252 11.88 -6.58 11.35
C ASP A 252 11.37 -6.37 9.92
N LEU A 253 12.27 -6.21 8.94
CA LEU A 253 11.92 -6.04 7.52
C LEU A 253 11.39 -7.34 6.92
N GLN A 254 11.98 -8.50 7.26
CA GLN A 254 11.47 -9.81 6.87
C GLN A 254 10.07 -10.06 7.48
N GLY A 255 9.87 -9.68 8.74
CA GLY A 255 8.57 -9.74 9.41
C GLY A 255 7.52 -8.90 8.70
N PHE A 256 7.87 -7.67 8.33
CA PHE A 256 6.99 -6.77 7.59
C PHE A 256 6.64 -7.32 6.19
N ALA A 257 7.63 -7.86 5.47
CA ALA A 257 7.42 -8.49 4.19
C ALA A 257 6.48 -9.70 4.30
N HIS A 258 6.71 -10.57 5.29
CA HIS A 258 5.87 -11.74 5.56
C HIS A 258 4.43 -11.36 5.91
N LEU A 259 4.24 -10.33 6.75
CA LEU A 259 2.91 -9.81 7.09
C LEU A 259 2.13 -9.41 5.82
N TRP A 260 2.76 -8.69 4.91
CA TRP A 260 2.09 -8.27 3.68
C TRP A 260 1.91 -9.39 2.66
N ALA A 261 2.78 -10.40 2.63
CA ALA A 261 2.54 -11.62 1.87
C ALA A 261 1.28 -12.35 2.38
N ILE A 262 1.09 -12.44 3.70
CA ILE A 262 -0.12 -13.02 4.31
C ILE A 262 -1.36 -12.18 4.01
N ILE A 263 -1.29 -10.86 4.13
CA ILE A 263 -2.39 -9.96 3.74
C ILE A 263 -2.76 -10.19 2.28
N GLY A 264 -1.78 -10.25 1.38
CA GLY A 264 -1.97 -10.53 -0.04
C GLY A 264 -2.69 -11.85 -0.31
N TYR A 265 -2.19 -12.93 0.30
CA TYR A 265 -2.80 -14.25 0.21
C TYR A 265 -4.26 -14.22 0.70
N SER A 266 -4.50 -13.61 1.86
CA SER A 266 -5.84 -13.53 2.45
C SER A 266 -6.80 -12.65 1.63
N LEU A 267 -6.29 -11.70 0.85
CA LEU A 267 -7.04 -10.90 -0.13
C LEU A 267 -7.33 -11.66 -1.45
N GLY A 268 -6.90 -12.93 -1.58
CA GLY A 268 -7.19 -13.77 -2.74
C GLY A 268 -6.03 -13.92 -3.73
N MET A 269 -4.83 -13.43 -3.41
CA MET A 269 -3.68 -13.61 -4.30
C MET A 269 -3.14 -15.04 -4.27
N GLU A 270 -2.72 -15.52 -5.43
CA GLU A 270 -2.00 -16.80 -5.52
C GLU A 270 -0.57 -16.65 -5.02
N GLU A 271 -0.05 -17.70 -4.41
CA GLU A 271 1.30 -17.70 -3.83
C GLU A 271 2.40 -17.31 -4.82
N GLN A 272 2.24 -17.66 -6.10
CA GLN A 272 3.21 -17.38 -7.15
C GLN A 272 3.29 -15.91 -7.57
N PHE A 273 2.37 -15.07 -7.08
CA PHE A 273 2.35 -13.63 -7.32
C PHE A 273 2.64 -12.81 -6.05
N LEU A 274 2.89 -13.46 -4.92
CA LEU A 274 3.22 -12.81 -3.66
C LEU A 274 4.70 -12.50 -3.57
N PHE A 275 5.05 -11.22 -3.54
CA PHE A 275 6.40 -10.80 -3.20
C PHE A 275 6.78 -11.32 -1.81
N CYS A 276 8.02 -11.78 -1.68
CA CYS A 276 8.63 -12.05 -0.38
C CYS A 276 7.86 -13.06 0.48
N LYS A 277 7.25 -14.08 -0.15
CA LYS A 277 6.52 -15.17 0.53
C LYS A 277 7.36 -15.89 1.60
N ASN A 278 8.66 -16.03 1.34
CA ASN A 278 9.60 -16.74 2.21
C ASN A 278 10.82 -15.87 2.55
N PRO A 279 10.61 -14.72 3.23
CA PRO A 279 11.63 -13.67 3.30
C PRO A 279 12.81 -14.06 4.20
N VAL A 280 12.69 -15.12 5.02
CA VAL A 280 13.78 -15.62 5.87
C VAL A 280 14.81 -16.43 5.07
N ASN A 281 14.35 -17.21 4.08
CA ASN A 281 15.25 -18.06 3.28
C ASN A 281 15.61 -17.40 1.94
N GLU A 282 14.74 -16.56 1.39
CA GLU A 282 14.84 -15.97 0.04
C GLU A 282 14.93 -14.44 0.11
N TRP A 283 15.65 -13.91 1.11
CA TRP A 283 15.65 -12.47 1.38
C TRP A 283 16.24 -11.64 0.23
N GLU A 284 17.35 -12.10 -0.35
CA GLU A 284 17.96 -11.41 -1.49
C GLU A 284 17.09 -11.48 -2.74
N ASP A 285 16.47 -12.63 -3.01
CA ASP A 285 15.55 -12.79 -4.14
C ASP A 285 14.31 -11.90 -3.99
N CYS A 286 13.75 -11.82 -2.78
CA CYS A 286 12.69 -10.86 -2.43
C CYS A 286 13.10 -9.42 -2.78
N LYS A 287 14.27 -8.95 -2.32
CA LYS A 287 14.75 -7.59 -2.60
C LYS A 287 15.01 -7.39 -4.10
N ASN A 288 15.60 -8.36 -4.77
CA ASN A 288 15.87 -8.29 -6.20
C ASN A 288 14.56 -8.19 -7.00
N SER A 289 13.57 -9.02 -6.70
CA SER A 289 12.26 -8.95 -7.36
C SER A 289 11.57 -7.60 -7.14
N LEU A 290 11.55 -7.07 -5.91
CA LEU A 290 11.00 -5.74 -5.64
C LEU A 290 11.73 -4.64 -6.41
N LYS A 291 13.05 -4.72 -6.47
CA LYS A 291 13.92 -3.76 -7.16
C LYS A 291 13.77 -3.84 -8.68
N ASP A 292 13.65 -5.04 -9.23
CA ASP A 292 13.48 -5.25 -10.66
C ASP A 292 12.09 -4.80 -11.11
N THR A 293 11.03 -5.08 -10.34
CA THR A 293 9.69 -4.50 -10.57
C THR A 293 9.76 -2.97 -10.61
N PHE A 294 10.51 -2.33 -9.70
CA PHE A 294 10.67 -0.89 -9.73
C PHE A 294 11.41 -0.41 -10.98
N ASN A 295 12.64 -0.89 -11.19
CA ASN A 295 13.56 -0.34 -12.19
C ASN A 295 13.14 -0.68 -13.62
N ASN A 296 12.62 -1.88 -13.85
CA ASN A 296 12.42 -2.42 -15.19
C ASN A 296 10.99 -2.23 -15.68
N HIS A 297 10.04 -1.99 -14.76
CA HIS A 297 8.62 -1.92 -15.08
C HIS A 297 7.94 -0.63 -14.61
N LEU A 298 7.96 -0.34 -13.30
CA LEU A 298 7.19 0.79 -12.77
C LEU A 298 7.84 2.16 -13.05
N LEU A 299 9.16 2.27 -12.90
CA LEU A 299 9.89 3.52 -13.11
C LEU A 299 9.87 4.00 -14.57
N PRO A 300 10.02 3.13 -15.60
CA PRO A 300 9.84 3.52 -17.00
C PRO A 300 8.52 4.25 -17.26
N GLN A 301 7.42 3.81 -16.64
CA GLN A 301 6.10 4.42 -16.82
C GLN A 301 6.00 5.84 -16.27
N VAL A 302 6.86 6.22 -15.30
CA VAL A 302 6.94 7.60 -14.80
C VAL A 302 7.50 8.55 -15.87
N PHE A 303 8.35 8.07 -16.78
CA PHE A 303 8.88 8.88 -17.88
C PHE A 303 7.84 9.13 -18.98
N ASP A 304 6.93 8.19 -19.17
CA ASP A 304 5.87 8.24 -20.18
C ASP A 304 4.53 8.77 -19.62
N LEU A 305 4.59 9.45 -18.46
CA LEU A 305 3.42 9.93 -17.74
C LEU A 305 2.56 10.91 -18.58
N ASP A 306 1.32 10.50 -18.84
CA ASP A 306 0.30 11.27 -19.53
C ASP A 306 -0.50 12.21 -18.60
N THR A 307 -1.38 13.03 -19.18
CA THR A 307 -2.18 13.99 -18.42
C THR A 307 -3.09 13.32 -17.36
N GLU A 308 -3.59 12.12 -17.64
CA GLU A 308 -4.44 11.38 -16.70
C GLU A 308 -3.61 10.87 -15.50
N GLY A 309 -2.41 10.35 -15.74
CA GLY A 309 -1.47 9.94 -14.69
C GLY A 309 -1.06 11.11 -13.80
N GLU A 310 -0.69 12.24 -14.39
CA GLU A 310 -0.40 13.48 -13.67
C GLU A 310 -1.59 13.90 -12.79
N THR A 311 -2.80 13.85 -13.35
CA THR A 311 -4.03 14.20 -12.65
C THR A 311 -4.31 13.24 -11.49
N SER A 312 -4.16 11.93 -11.71
CA SER A 312 -4.38 10.89 -10.69
C SER A 312 -3.43 11.07 -9.50
N ILE A 313 -2.14 11.26 -9.77
CA ILE A 313 -1.10 11.43 -8.75
C ILE A 313 -1.31 12.74 -7.98
N GLU A 314 -1.53 13.86 -8.69
CA GLU A 314 -1.74 15.15 -8.04
C GLU A 314 -3.02 15.17 -7.19
N SER A 315 -4.08 14.52 -7.69
CA SER A 315 -5.35 14.35 -7.00
C SER A 315 -5.19 13.56 -5.70
N PHE A 316 -4.37 12.50 -5.71
CA PHE A 316 -4.02 11.77 -4.49
C PHE A 316 -3.31 12.68 -3.48
N PHE A 317 -2.25 13.38 -3.91
CA PHE A 317 -1.46 14.20 -2.99
C PHE A 317 -2.23 15.40 -2.43
N ARG A 318 -3.07 16.05 -3.24
CA ARG A 318 -3.98 17.09 -2.74
C ARG A 318 -4.97 16.53 -1.71
N GLY A 319 -5.46 15.30 -1.90
CA GLY A 319 -6.28 14.63 -0.90
C GLY A 319 -5.52 14.34 0.41
N THR A 320 -4.23 13.99 0.35
CA THR A 320 -3.42 13.81 1.56
C THR A 320 -3.06 15.12 2.27
N ALA A 321 -3.02 16.25 1.56
CA ALA A 321 -2.78 17.57 2.14
C ALA A 321 -3.91 18.04 3.08
N ASP A 322 -5.09 17.41 2.99
CA ASP A 322 -6.18 17.63 3.94
C ASP A 322 -6.02 16.81 5.24
N LEU A 323 -5.18 15.76 5.25
CA LEU A 323 -4.88 14.92 6.44
C LEU A 323 -3.71 15.48 7.26
N PHE A 324 -2.71 15.99 6.56
CA PHE A 324 -1.52 16.59 7.15
C PHE A 324 -1.50 18.03 6.71
N PRO A 325 -1.46 19.01 7.62
CA PRO A 325 -1.64 20.42 7.28
C PRO A 325 -0.65 20.89 6.20
N GLY A 326 -1.09 20.79 4.94
CA GLY A 326 -0.51 21.47 3.79
C GLY A 326 0.75 20.89 3.16
N ILE A 327 1.10 19.60 3.24
CA ILE A 327 2.21 19.08 2.40
C ILE A 327 1.76 19.13 0.94
N PRO A 328 2.29 20.06 0.10
CA PRO A 328 1.77 20.23 -1.25
C PRO A 328 2.37 19.16 -2.19
N PRO A 329 1.73 18.91 -3.35
CA PRO A 329 2.15 17.84 -4.27
C PRO A 329 3.62 17.92 -4.72
N ASP A 330 4.16 19.13 -4.90
CA ASP A 330 5.55 19.37 -5.30
C ASP A 330 6.56 18.78 -4.31
N VAL A 331 6.28 18.81 -3.00
CA VAL A 331 7.15 18.24 -1.96
C VAL A 331 7.25 16.72 -2.11
N TRP A 332 6.17 16.04 -2.47
CA TRP A 332 6.19 14.59 -2.72
C TRP A 332 7.03 14.25 -3.95
N LEU A 333 6.86 15.02 -5.03
CA LEU A 333 7.62 14.85 -6.26
C LEU A 333 9.13 15.12 -6.06
N ILE A 334 9.49 16.15 -5.28
CA ILE A 334 10.87 16.43 -4.91
C ILE A 334 11.47 15.26 -4.12
N ASN A 335 10.74 14.74 -3.12
CA ASN A 335 11.21 13.62 -2.32
C ASN A 335 11.36 12.35 -3.16
N PHE A 336 10.49 12.10 -4.13
CA PHE A 336 10.63 10.99 -5.05
C PHE A 336 11.92 11.11 -5.89
N LEU A 337 12.16 12.26 -6.52
CA LEU A 337 13.36 12.50 -7.32
C LEU A 337 14.64 12.37 -6.48
N GLU A 338 14.69 13.01 -5.32
CA GLU A 338 15.91 13.09 -4.52
C GLU A 338 16.18 11.82 -3.71
N LYS A 339 15.15 11.25 -3.07
CA LYS A 339 15.33 10.09 -2.17
C LYS A 339 15.23 8.74 -2.87
N GLN A 340 14.46 8.65 -3.96
CA GLN A 340 14.30 7.38 -4.69
C GLN A 340 15.18 7.32 -5.94
N LEU A 341 15.38 8.43 -6.64
CA LEU A 341 16.17 8.46 -7.87
C LEU A 341 17.57 9.08 -7.71
N GLY A 342 17.86 9.70 -6.56
CA GLY A 342 19.15 10.36 -6.32
C GLY A 342 19.39 11.60 -7.20
N VAL A 343 18.32 12.20 -7.73
CA VAL A 343 18.36 13.33 -8.66
C VAL A 343 17.92 14.62 -7.97
N LYS A 344 18.69 15.69 -8.16
CA LYS A 344 18.34 17.02 -7.64
C LYS A 344 17.12 17.59 -8.37
N ALA A 345 16.05 17.88 -7.62
CA ALA A 345 14.81 18.45 -8.13
C ALA A 345 14.92 19.98 -8.36
N THR A 346 15.88 20.39 -9.20
CA THR A 346 16.30 21.79 -9.36
C THR A 346 15.18 22.66 -9.92
N ASN A 347 14.44 22.18 -10.90
CA ASN A 347 13.37 22.95 -11.54
C ASN A 347 12.13 23.01 -10.65
N LEU A 348 11.77 21.92 -9.96
CA LEU A 348 10.69 21.95 -8.98
C LEU A 348 10.98 22.91 -7.83
N ARG A 349 12.19 22.84 -7.25
CA ARG A 349 12.60 23.73 -6.15
C ARG A 349 12.52 25.21 -6.51
N ARG A 350 12.76 25.58 -7.77
CA ARG A 350 12.63 26.97 -8.26
C ARG A 350 11.19 27.47 -8.34
N GLN A 351 10.22 26.58 -8.47
CA GLN A 351 8.80 26.93 -8.56
C GLN A 351 8.09 26.94 -7.21
N GLN A 352 8.74 26.45 -6.15
CA GLN A 352 8.14 26.39 -4.82
C GLN A 352 7.87 27.79 -4.27
N ASN A 353 6.67 27.98 -3.74
CA ASN A 353 6.36 29.16 -2.94
C ASN A 353 6.91 29.01 -1.51
N VAL A 354 6.85 30.09 -0.73
CA VAL A 354 7.36 30.10 0.66
C VAL A 354 6.71 29.02 1.53
N ALA A 355 5.41 28.75 1.36
CA ALA A 355 4.72 27.71 2.13
C ALA A 355 5.24 26.31 1.77
N SER A 356 5.42 26.01 0.48
CA SER A 356 6.04 24.76 0.01
C SER A 356 7.47 24.59 0.54
N ILE A 357 8.25 25.66 0.59
CA ILE A 357 9.63 25.62 1.13
C ILE A 357 9.60 25.33 2.63
N VAL A 358 8.78 26.05 3.40
CA VAL A 358 8.71 25.88 4.86
C VAL A 358 8.17 24.50 5.22
N LEU A 359 7.04 24.09 4.63
CA LEU A 359 6.41 22.80 4.90
C LEU A 359 7.25 21.65 4.35
N GLY A 360 7.82 21.80 3.16
CA GLY A 360 8.68 20.79 2.55
C GLY A 360 10.02 20.60 3.27
N SER A 361 10.64 21.69 3.73
CA SER A 361 11.87 21.62 4.53
C SER A 361 11.58 21.03 5.90
N THR A 362 10.47 21.44 6.53
CA THR A 362 10.04 20.88 7.81
C THR A 362 9.73 19.39 7.65
N ALA A 363 8.87 18.98 6.72
CA ALA A 363 8.53 17.58 6.49
C ALA A 363 9.75 16.72 6.14
N SER A 364 10.62 17.19 5.24
CA SER A 364 11.81 16.44 4.84
C SER A 364 12.82 16.31 5.99
N TRP A 365 13.13 17.41 6.68
CA TRP A 365 13.99 17.38 7.87
C TRP A 365 13.40 16.52 9.00
N PHE A 366 12.09 16.61 9.20
CA PHE A 366 11.37 15.90 10.26
C PHE A 366 11.28 14.40 10.02
N VAL A 367 11.07 13.97 8.76
CA VAL A 367 11.01 12.56 8.35
C VAL A 367 12.41 11.95 8.27
N SER A 368 13.41 12.61 7.69
CA SER A 368 14.73 11.97 7.50
C SER A 368 15.81 12.31 8.52
N ASP A 369 15.76 13.47 9.19
CA ASP A 369 16.82 13.88 10.11
C ASP A 369 16.40 13.84 11.57
N LEU A 370 15.27 14.45 11.96
CA LEU A 370 14.93 14.55 13.39
C LEU A 370 14.33 13.26 13.96
N ALA A 371 13.40 12.62 13.24
CA ALA A 371 12.80 11.35 13.67
C ALA A 371 13.74 10.17 13.67
N SER A 372 14.80 10.27 12.89
CA SER A 372 15.78 9.22 12.74
C SER A 372 16.93 9.31 13.76
N GLN A 373 16.98 10.36 14.59
CA GLN A 373 18.03 10.56 15.59
C GLN A 373 17.70 10.01 16.98
N ALA A 374 16.41 9.90 17.33
CA ALA A 374 15.99 9.39 18.63
C ALA A 374 14.68 8.60 18.55
N GLN A 375 14.68 7.38 19.12
CA GLN A 375 13.51 6.50 19.20
C GLN A 375 12.28 7.17 19.86
N SER A 376 12.51 8.06 20.83
CA SER A 376 11.46 8.82 21.51
C SER A 376 10.73 9.77 20.57
N PHE A 377 11.46 10.43 19.66
CA PHE A 377 10.86 11.34 18.69
C PHE A 377 10.09 10.58 17.61
N GLN A 378 10.66 9.49 17.09
CA GLN A 378 9.94 8.59 16.19
C GLN A 378 8.61 8.13 16.79
N THR A 379 8.61 7.76 18.08
CA THR A 379 7.40 7.34 18.79
C THR A 379 6.39 8.47 18.89
N PHE A 380 6.84 9.69 19.25
CA PHE A 380 5.98 10.88 19.28
C PHE A 380 5.33 11.16 17.92
N LEU A 381 6.10 11.10 16.83
CA LEU A 381 5.58 11.34 15.48
C LEU A 381 4.56 10.31 15.07
N ASN A 382 4.87 9.06 15.34
CA ASN A 382 3.99 7.96 15.02
C ASN A 382 2.63 8.13 15.72
N ASN A 383 2.66 8.50 17.01
CA ASN A 383 1.45 8.77 17.78
C ASN A 383 0.70 10.01 17.28
N LEU A 384 1.40 11.08 16.91
CA LEU A 384 0.79 12.28 16.33
C LEU A 384 0.08 11.94 15.00
N MET A 385 0.74 11.20 14.11
CA MET A 385 0.17 10.74 12.84
C MET A 385 -1.07 9.90 13.07
N ILE A 386 -0.99 8.87 13.91
CA ILE A 386 -2.13 8.02 14.25
C ILE A 386 -3.29 8.87 14.82
N SER A 387 -2.99 9.84 15.67
CA SER A 387 -4.01 10.72 16.25
C SER A 387 -4.70 11.58 15.20
N MET A 388 -3.95 12.12 14.22
CA MET A 388 -4.53 12.83 13.09
C MET A 388 -5.43 11.91 12.25
N PHE A 389 -4.97 10.70 11.92
CA PHE A 389 -5.81 9.72 11.20
C PHE A 389 -7.12 9.42 11.94
N ARG A 390 -7.07 9.26 13.27
CA ARG A 390 -8.26 9.02 14.10
C ARG A 390 -9.20 10.22 14.14
N LEU A 391 -8.66 11.43 14.31
CA LEU A 391 -9.46 12.66 14.33
C LEU A 391 -10.17 12.90 12.99
N HIS A 392 -9.46 12.72 11.87
CA HIS A 392 -10.05 12.82 10.55
C HIS A 392 -11.05 11.69 10.29
N SER A 393 -10.79 10.48 10.83
CA SER A 393 -11.75 9.37 10.83
C SER A 393 -13.08 9.78 11.43
N LEU A 394 -13.01 10.28 12.67
CA LEU A 394 -14.18 10.62 13.46
C LEU A 394 -14.98 11.71 12.75
N LYS A 395 -14.28 12.68 12.15
CA LYS A 395 -14.90 13.76 11.39
C LYS A 395 -15.58 13.32 10.09
N LEU A 396 -15.02 12.33 9.39
CA LEU A 396 -15.48 11.94 8.05
C LEU A 396 -16.40 10.70 8.04
N PHE A 397 -16.23 9.81 9.01
CA PHE A 397 -16.93 8.53 9.10
C PHE A 397 -17.75 8.37 10.40
N GLY A 398 -17.60 9.27 11.37
CA GLY A 398 -18.28 9.16 12.67
C GLY A 398 -17.69 8.11 13.61
N ASP A 399 -16.53 7.55 13.26
CA ASP A 399 -15.81 6.53 14.03
C ASP A 399 -14.31 6.82 13.99
N ASP A 400 -13.60 6.61 15.10
CA ASP A 400 -12.15 6.82 15.21
C ASP A 400 -11.31 5.59 14.82
N GLY A 401 -11.97 4.47 14.49
CA GLY A 401 -11.35 3.23 14.05
C GLY A 401 -10.77 2.39 15.19
N THR A 402 -10.99 2.74 16.46
CA THR A 402 -10.44 1.96 17.60
C THR A 402 -11.29 0.75 17.98
N ASN A 403 -12.61 0.81 17.74
CA ASN A 403 -13.57 -0.26 18.04
C ASN A 403 -14.10 -0.96 16.78
N SER A 404 -13.64 -0.55 15.61
CA SER A 404 -14.15 -1.04 14.33
C SER A 404 -13.35 -2.22 13.81
N THR A 405 -14.07 -3.22 13.32
CA THR A 405 -13.48 -4.33 12.56
C THR A 405 -13.21 -3.95 11.11
N ILE A 406 -13.91 -2.91 10.62
CA ILE A 406 -13.85 -2.42 9.24
C ILE A 406 -13.96 -0.89 9.29
N VAL A 407 -13.08 -0.20 8.59
CA VAL A 407 -13.28 1.23 8.36
C VAL A 407 -14.32 1.39 7.26
N ALA A 408 -15.40 2.13 7.56
CA ALA A 408 -16.46 2.52 6.63
C ALA A 408 -17.50 1.45 6.23
N ALA A 409 -17.93 0.59 7.17
CA ALA A 409 -19.06 -0.33 6.97
C ALA A 409 -20.39 0.33 6.51
N ASN A 410 -20.53 1.67 6.59
CA ASN A 410 -21.75 2.39 6.22
C ASN A 410 -21.65 3.32 5.00
N HIS A 411 -20.49 3.48 4.35
CA HIS A 411 -20.34 4.51 3.29
C HIS A 411 -19.67 4.04 1.99
N TYR A 412 -19.10 2.84 1.96
CA TYR A 412 -18.72 2.15 0.72
C TYR A 412 -19.65 0.97 0.42
N THR A 413 -20.92 1.05 0.84
CA THR A 413 -21.96 0.30 0.15
C THR A 413 -21.98 0.83 -1.27
N TRP A 414 -21.23 0.19 -2.17
CA TRP A 414 -21.67 0.04 -3.54
C TRP A 414 -23.09 -0.52 -3.41
N SER A 415 -24.11 0.34 -3.47
CA SER A 415 -25.44 -0.16 -3.74
C SER A 415 -25.32 -0.73 -5.15
N ILE A 416 -25.20 -2.05 -5.25
CA ILE A 416 -25.37 -2.82 -6.49
C ILE A 416 -26.87 -2.81 -6.88
N ASP A 417 -27.61 -1.80 -6.44
CA ASP A 417 -28.94 -1.49 -6.91
C ASP A 417 -28.77 -0.38 -7.93
N HIS A 418 -28.58 -0.76 -9.20
CA HIS A 418 -29.36 -0.33 -10.37
C HIS A 418 -28.87 -1.07 -11.61
#